data_AF-A0A7C7UAR0-F1
#
_entry.id   AF-A0A7C7UAR0-F1
#
_cell.length_a   1.000
_cell.length_b   1.000
_cell.length_c   1.000
_cell.angle_alpha   90.00
_cell.angle_beta   90.00
_cell.angle_gamma   90.00
#
_symmetry.space_group_name_H-M   'P 1'
#
loop_
_entity.id
_entity.type
_entity.pdbx_description
1 polymer ?
#
loop_
_entity_poly.entity_id
_entity_poly.type
_entity_poly.pdbx_seq_one_letter_code
_entity_poly.pdbx_strand_id
1 'polypeptide(L)'
;MTKAIKQAKAQFAYSSESVTGQALWMGFSEVFADYTWFENYVANLSAVTLEDVQRVAQTYLTRSKRTVGWYMPENHATRHTRHA
;
A
#
# COMPACT_ATOMS: atom_id res chain seq x y z
N MET A 1 -3.22 -9.84 -14.68
CA MET A 1 -2.61 -10.34 -13.42
C MET A 1 -1.10 -10.55 -13.50
N THR A 2 -0.56 -11.19 -14.54
CA THR A 2 0.88 -11.55 -14.63
C THR A 2 1.86 -10.39 -14.41
N LYS A 3 1.60 -9.19 -14.97
CA LYS A 3 2.46 -8.01 -14.79
C LYS A 3 2.54 -7.57 -13.33
N ALA A 4 1.40 -7.46 -12.65
CA ALA A 4 1.33 -6.99 -11.27
C ALA A 4 2.05 -7.96 -10.32
N ILE A 5 1.82 -9.26 -10.46
CA ILE A 5 2.51 -10.29 -9.67
C ILE A 5 4.03 -10.24 -9.91
N LYS A 6 4.48 -10.11 -11.17
CA LYS A 6 5.90 -9.97 -11.49
C LYS A 6 6.53 -8.74 -10.84
N GLN A 7 5.84 -7.61 -10.85
CA GLN A 7 6.32 -6.37 -10.23
C GLN A 7 6.39 -6.48 -8.70
N ALA A 8 5.36 -7.03 -8.05
CA ALA A 8 5.35 -7.22 -6.60
C ALA A 8 6.45 -8.19 -6.13
N LYS A 9 6.72 -9.27 -6.89
CA LYS A 9 7.86 -10.16 -6.63
C LYS A 9 9.20 -9.43 -6.69
N ALA A 10 9.40 -8.59 -7.70
CA ALA A 10 10.63 -7.81 -7.84
C ALA A 10 10.81 -6.83 -6.67
N GLN A 11 9.74 -6.11 -6.30
CA GLN A 11 9.75 -5.19 -5.15
C GLN A 11 10.13 -5.91 -3.85
N PHE A 12 9.56 -7.08 -3.60
CA PHE A 12 9.89 -7.87 -2.42
C PHE A 12 11.35 -8.33 -2.43
N ALA A 13 11.83 -8.86 -3.56
CA ALA A 13 13.22 -9.30 -3.71
C ALA A 13 14.22 -8.16 -3.42
N TYR A 14 13.98 -6.96 -3.96
CA TYR A 14 14.82 -5.79 -3.67
C TYR A 14 14.75 -5.38 -2.20
N SER A 15 13.59 -5.50 -1.56
CA SER A 15 13.46 -5.18 -0.12
C SER A 15 14.16 -6.20 0.80
N SER A 16 14.41 -7.42 0.32
CA SER A 16 14.97 -8.54 1.11
C SER A 16 16.37 -8.97 0.67
N GLU A 17 17.06 -8.21 -0.19
CA GLU A 17 18.39 -8.60 -0.72
C GLU A 17 19.53 -8.48 0.31
N SER A 18 19.32 -7.72 1.38
CA SER A 18 20.30 -7.53 2.46
C SER A 18 19.90 -8.27 3.73
N VAL A 19 20.88 -8.60 4.57
CA VAL A 19 20.65 -9.21 5.89
C VAL A 19 19.79 -8.32 6.79
N THR A 20 19.92 -6.99 6.69
CA THR A 20 19.07 -6.04 7.41
C THR A 20 17.64 -6.07 6.88
N GLY A 21 17.44 -6.14 5.57
CA GLY A 21 16.11 -6.27 4.96
C GLY A 21 15.41 -7.56 5.35
N GLN A 22 16.15 -8.69 5.38
CA GLN A 22 15.63 -9.97 5.84
C GLN A 22 15.28 -9.94 7.33
N ALA A 23 16.17 -9.41 8.18
CA ALA A 23 15.91 -9.27 9.60
C ALA A 23 14.71 -8.35 9.89
N LEU A 24 14.56 -7.26 9.14
CA LEU A 24 13.40 -6.39 9.21
C LEU A 24 12.12 -7.16 8.91
N TRP A 25 12.07 -7.92 7.81
CA TRP A 25 10.87 -8.67 7.45
C TRP A 25 10.54 -9.80 8.43
N MET A 26 11.54 -10.54 8.91
CA MET A 26 11.32 -11.57 9.93
C MET A 26 10.75 -10.95 11.21
N GLY A 27 11.36 -9.87 11.72
CA GLY A 27 10.88 -9.20 12.94
C GLY A 27 9.53 -8.50 12.76
N PHE A 28 9.29 -7.87 11.61
CA PHE A 28 8.01 -7.21 11.33
C PHE A 28 6.86 -8.20 11.15
N SER A 29 7.14 -9.38 10.59
CA SER A 29 6.11 -10.43 10.42
C SER A 29 5.56 -10.92 11.76
N GLU A 30 6.38 -10.98 12.80
CA GLU A 30 5.94 -11.34 14.17
C GLU A 30 4.91 -10.36 14.76
N VAL A 31 4.75 -9.16 14.20
CA VAL A 31 3.75 -8.17 14.67
C VAL A 31 2.34 -8.52 14.19
N PHE A 32 2.21 -9.18 13.03
CA PHE A 32 0.91 -9.44 12.39
C PHE A 32 0.66 -10.91 12.03
N ALA A 33 1.68 -11.76 12.13
CA ALA A 33 1.69 -13.18 11.84
C ALA A 33 2.87 -13.84 12.60
N ASP A 34 3.70 -14.61 11.91
CA ASP A 34 4.96 -15.21 12.37
C ASP A 34 5.99 -15.15 11.23
N TYR A 35 7.26 -15.50 11.49
CA TYR A 35 8.33 -15.44 10.48
C TYR A 35 8.04 -16.27 9.22
N THR A 36 7.21 -17.32 9.30
CA THR A 36 6.87 -18.15 8.11
C THR A 36 6.07 -17.36 7.09
N TRP A 37 5.44 -16.25 7.48
CA TRP A 37 4.81 -15.33 6.53
C TRP A 37 5.84 -14.79 5.53
N PHE A 38 7.03 -14.42 6.00
CA PHE A 38 8.13 -13.96 5.14
C PHE A 38 8.60 -15.07 4.20
N GLU A 39 8.82 -16.28 4.73
CA GLU A 39 9.25 -17.45 3.94
C GLU A 39 8.26 -17.80 2.83
N ASN A 40 6.96 -17.68 3.11
CA ASN A 40 5.89 -18.06 2.20
C ASN A 40 5.36 -16.91 1.34
N TYR A 41 5.87 -15.67 1.51
CA TYR A 41 5.32 -14.48 0.85
C TYR A 41 5.21 -14.65 -0.68
N VAL A 42 6.29 -15.09 -1.34
CA VAL A 42 6.33 -15.21 -2.80
C VAL A 42 5.38 -16.30 -3.30
N ALA A 43 5.25 -17.40 -2.56
CA ALA A 43 4.32 -18.48 -2.88
C ALA A 43 2.87 -18.00 -2.76
N ASN A 44 2.53 -17.36 -1.64
CA ASN A 44 1.20 -16.81 -1.38
C ASN A 44 0.82 -15.74 -2.40
N LEU A 45 1.74 -14.83 -2.73
CA LEU A 45 1.56 -13.82 -3.77
C LEU A 45 1.31 -14.45 -5.15
N SER A 46 1.95 -15.59 -5.44
CA SER A 46 1.75 -16.30 -6.72
C SER A 46 0.40 -17.00 -6.83
N ALA A 47 -0.22 -17.35 -5.69
CA ALA A 47 -1.53 -17.99 -5.65
C ALA A 47 -2.69 -16.99 -5.84
N VAL A 48 -2.44 -15.68 -5.76
CA VAL A 48 -3.48 -14.66 -5.90
C VAL A 48 -4.08 -14.66 -7.30
N THR A 49 -5.40 -14.83 -7.36
CA THR A 49 -6.17 -14.84 -8.60
C THR A 49 -6.76 -13.47 -8.94
N LEU A 50 -7.32 -13.33 -10.14
CA LEU A 50 -8.02 -12.09 -10.52
C LEU A 50 -9.32 -11.94 -9.70
N GLU A 51 -9.99 -13.06 -9.47
CA GLU A 51 -11.23 -13.18 -8.72
C GLU A 51 -11.02 -12.75 -7.27
N ASP A 52 -9.90 -13.13 -6.65
CA ASP A 52 -9.52 -12.65 -5.31
C ASP A 52 -9.39 -11.13 -5.25
N VAL A 53 -8.70 -10.54 -6.24
CA VAL A 53 -8.53 -9.09 -6.31
C VAL A 53 -9.87 -8.40 -6.48
N GLN A 54 -10.74 -8.89 -7.36
CA GLN A 54 -12.07 -8.33 -7.56
C GLN A 54 -12.92 -8.43 -6.29
N ARG A 55 -12.92 -9.59 -5.63
CA ARG A 55 -13.65 -9.82 -4.37
C ARG A 55 -13.20 -8.86 -3.27
N VAL A 56 -11.89 -8.72 -3.07
CA VAL A 56 -11.32 -7.82 -2.05
C VAL A 56 -11.64 -6.36 -2.38
N ALA A 57 -11.51 -5.95 -3.65
CA ALA A 57 -11.86 -4.60 -4.08
C ALA A 57 -13.34 -4.26 -3.80
N GLN A 58 -14.27 -5.17 -4.12
CA GLN A 58 -15.69 -4.97 -3.85
C GLN A 58 -16.02 -4.96 -2.35
N THR A 59 -15.25 -5.67 -1.53
CA THR A 59 -15.47 -5.76 -0.07
C THR A 59 -14.98 -4.50 0.67
N TYR A 60 -13.80 -4.01 0.31
CA TYR A 60 -13.10 -2.97 1.09
C TYR A 60 -13.04 -1.61 0.38
N LEU A 61 -12.98 -1.57 -0.95
CA LEU A 61 -12.77 -0.32 -1.72
C LEU A 61 -14.08 0.30 -2.22
N THR A 62 -15.16 0.17 -1.44
CA THR A 62 -16.45 0.80 -1.74
C THR A 62 -16.40 2.30 -1.53
N ARG A 63 -17.12 3.08 -2.34
CA ARG A 63 -17.15 4.56 -2.26
C ARG A 63 -17.52 5.09 -0.87
N SER A 64 -18.39 4.40 -0.15
CA SER A 64 -18.81 4.75 1.22
C SER A 64 -17.70 4.60 2.27
N LYS A 65 -16.62 3.85 1.98
CA LYS A 65 -15.47 3.63 2.86
C LYS A 65 -14.27 4.51 2.50
N ARG A 66 -14.44 5.51 1.61
CA ARG A 66 -13.36 6.39 1.17
C ARG A 66 -13.39 7.72 1.92
N THR A 67 -12.35 7.99 2.70
CA THR A 67 -12.06 9.33 3.21
C THR A 67 -11.43 10.18 2.11
N VAL A 68 -11.94 11.40 1.89
CA VAL A 68 -11.40 12.36 0.92
C VAL A 68 -11.01 13.63 1.65
N GLY A 69 -9.72 13.96 1.61
CA GLY A 69 -9.21 15.25 2.07
C GLY A 69 -8.98 16.18 0.89
N TRP A 70 -9.42 17.43 1.00
CA TRP A 70 -9.14 18.47 0.02
C TRP A 70 -8.18 19.48 0.64
N TYR A 71 -7.04 19.71 -0.01
CA TYR A 71 -6.16 20.81 0.33
C TYR A 71 -6.64 22.05 -0.43
N MET A 72 -7.14 23.05 0.29
CA MET A 72 -7.58 24.32 -0.29
C MET A 72 -6.51 25.38 -0.06
N PRO A 73 -6.03 26.07 -1.11
CA PRO A 73 -5.13 27.20 -0.91
C PRO A 73 -5.87 28.35 -0.21
N GLU A 74 -5.22 28.94 0.80
CA GLU A 74 -5.71 30.16 1.43
C GLU A 74 -5.47 31.34 0.49
N ASN A 75 -6.54 31.88 -0.12
CA ASN A 75 -6.44 33.15 -0.85
C ASN A 75 -6.27 34.27 0.17
N HIS A 76 -5.02 34.64 0.49
CA HIS A 76 -4.72 35.96 1.05
C HIS A 76 -4.95 37.03 -0.04
N ALA A 77 -6.21 37.26 -0.39
CA ALA A 77 -6.60 38.48 -1.06
C ALA A 77 -6.52 39.60 -0.01
N THR A 78 -5.37 40.26 0.06
CA THR A 78 -5.20 41.55 0.73
C THR A 78 -6.30 42.49 0.25
N ARG A 79 -7.35 42.62 1.07
CA ARG A 79 -8.41 43.60 0.86
C ARG A 79 -7.81 44.95 1.20
N HIS A 80 -7.13 45.58 0.24
CA HIS A 80 -6.92 47.02 0.27
C HIS A 80 -8.28 47.68 0.07
N THR A 81 -9.01 47.87 1.18
CA THR A 81 -10.11 48.81 1.26
C THR A 81 -9.56 50.19 0.92
N ARG A 82 -9.91 50.68 -0.28
CA ARG A 82 -9.88 52.12 -0.58
C ARG A 82 -10.87 52.79 0.39
N HIS A 83 -10.35 53.59 1.31
CA HIS A 83 -11.16 54.57 2.02
C HIS A 83 -11.28 55.83 1.16
N ALA A 84 -12.53 56.27 1.00
CA ALA A 84 -12.94 57.58 0.53
C ALA A 84 -12.61 58.65 1.58
#